data_AF-A0A662RYU9-F1
#
_entry.id   AF-A0A662RYU9-F1
#
_cell.length_a   1.000
_cell.length_b   1.000
_cell.length_c   1.000
_cell.angle_alpha   90.00
_cell.angle_beta   90.00
_cell.angle_gamma   90.00
#
_symmetry.space_group_name_H-M   'P 1'
#
loop_
_entity.id
_entity.type
_entity.pdbx_description
1 polymer ?
#
loop_
_entity_poly.entity_id
_entity_poly.type
_entity_poly.pdbx_seq_one_letter_code
_entity_poly.pdbx_strand_id
1 'polypeptide(L)' 'MGRRAGVDLRIDNPEKFISPTHALIEWFNGEFWLRDLDSLNGTFIYSEEKYERIMQELEVK' A
#
# COMPACT_ATOMS: atom_id res chain seq x y z
N MET A 1 -0.58 -6.30 1.49
CA MET A 1 0.58 -6.02 2.36
C MET A 1 0.13 -5.39 3.69
N GLY A 2 0.93 -5.53 4.74
CA GLY A 2 0.64 -4.96 6.07
C GLY A 2 1.45 -5.62 7.18
N ARG A 3 1.12 -5.34 8.46
CA ARG A 3 1.89 -5.90 9.60
C ARG A 3 1.37 -7.23 10.14
N ARG A 4 0.16 -7.69 9.78
CA ARG A 4 -0.40 -8.93 10.33
C ARG A 4 0.27 -10.17 9.75
N ALA A 5 0.20 -11.30 10.45
CA ALA A 5 0.54 -12.59 9.84
C ALA A 5 -0.49 -12.97 8.78
N GLY A 6 -0.05 -13.60 7.68
CA GLY A 6 -0.93 -14.10 6.61
C GLY A 6 -1.27 -13.11 5.51
N VAL A 7 -0.61 -11.94 5.44
CA VAL A 7 -0.57 -11.13 4.21
C VAL A 7 0.61 -11.58 3.35
N ASP A 8 0.54 -11.34 2.04
CA ASP A 8 1.57 -11.77 1.09
C ASP A 8 2.92 -11.12 1.36
N LEU A 9 2.90 -9.82 1.66
CA LEU A 9 4.06 -9.04 2.09
C LEU A 9 3.84 -8.52 3.51
N ARG A 10 4.47 -9.19 4.47
CA ARG A 10 4.49 -8.77 5.87
C ARG A 10 5.61 -7.77 6.11
N ILE A 11 5.26 -6.59 6.62
CA ILE A 11 6.23 -5.58 7.02
C ILE A 11 6.25 -5.55 8.56
N ASP A 12 7.38 -5.92 9.15
CA ASP A 12 7.53 -5.86 10.60
C ASP A 12 7.67 -4.41 11.05
N ASN A 13 6.84 -4.02 12.00
CA ASN A 13 6.74 -2.64 12.42
C ASN A 13 6.29 -2.56 13.89
N PRO A 14 7.23 -2.62 14.85
CA PRO A 14 6.92 -2.62 16.28
C PRO A 14 6.22 -1.34 16.74
N GLU A 15 6.50 -0.22 16.05
CA GLU A 15 5.94 1.10 16.33
C GLU A 15 4.49 1.28 15.83
N LYS A 16 3.95 0.30 15.09
CA LYS A 16 2.55 0.26 14.62
C LYS A 16 2.12 1.41 13.69
N PHE A 17 3.06 2.01 12.97
CA PHE A 17 2.80 2.91 11.85
C PHE A 17 2.15 2.21 10.64
N ILE A 18 2.33 0.91 10.47
CA ILE A 18 1.73 0.13 9.39
C ILE A 18 0.47 -0.60 9.90
N SER A 19 -0.64 -0.44 9.18
CA SER A 19 -1.91 -1.14 9.49
C SER A 19 -1.77 -2.68 9.35
N PRO A 20 -2.56 -3.48 10.08
CA PRO A 20 -2.59 -4.93 9.94
C PRO A 20 -2.72 -5.39 8.48
N THR A 21 -3.69 -4.81 7.77
CA THR A 21 -3.85 -4.87 6.32
C THR A 21 -3.78 -3.43 5.84
N HIS A 22 -2.72 -3.05 5.13
CA HIS A 22 -2.41 -1.65 4.87
C HIS A 22 -2.72 -1.23 3.43
N ALA A 23 -2.23 -2.00 2.46
CA ALA A 23 -2.50 -1.77 1.06
C ALA A 23 -2.61 -3.09 0.30
N LEU A 24 -3.21 -3.05 -0.89
CA LEU A 24 -3.23 -4.14 -1.85
C LEU A 24 -2.46 -3.71 -3.09
N ILE A 25 -1.57 -4.57 -3.54
CA ILE A 25 -1.04 -4.51 -4.90
C ILE A 25 -1.64 -5.71 -5.62
N GLU A 26 -2.35 -5.46 -6.71
CA GLU A 26 -2.98 -6.50 -7.53
C GLU A 26 -2.51 -6.41 -8.97
N TRP A 27 -2.30 -7.56 -9.61
CA TRP A 27 -2.06 -7.63 -11.05
C TRP A 27 -3.37 -7.93 -11.73
N PHE A 28 -3.87 -6.99 -12.54
CA PHE A 28 -5.15 -7.10 -13.21
C PHE A 28 -5.06 -6.49 -14.61
N ASN A 29 -5.60 -7.20 -15.61
CA ASN A 29 -5.59 -6.78 -17.02
C ASN A 29 -4.20 -6.39 -17.59
N GLY A 30 -3.13 -7.00 -17.08
CA GLY A 30 -1.78 -6.73 -17.58
C GLY A 30 -1.10 -5.52 -16.92
N GLU A 31 -1.68 -4.99 -15.86
CA GLU A 31 -1.18 -3.81 -15.13
C GLU A 31 -1.17 -4.07 -13.62
N PHE A 32 -0.29 -3.37 -12.90
CA PHE A 32 -0.31 -3.35 -11.44
C PHE A 32 -1.22 -2.23 -10.95
N TRP A 33 -2.06 -2.55 -9.97
CA TRP A 33 -2.93 -1.61 -9.30
C TRP A 33 -2.57 -1.58 -7.82
N LEU A 34 -2.43 -0.37 -7.26
CA LEU A 34 -2.17 -0.12 -5.85
C LEU A 34 -3.39 0.55 -5.22
N ARG A 35 -3.84 0.00 -4.09
CA ARG A 35 -5.00 0.47 -3.34
C ARG A 35 -4.64 0.59 -1.86
N ASP A 36 -4.86 1.76 -1.27
CA ASP A 36 -4.86 1.91 0.19
C ASP A 36 -6.12 1.25 0.77
N LEU A 37 -5.96 0.43 1.83
CA LEU A 37 -7.06 -0.31 2.46
C LEU A 37 -7.54 0.37 3.75
N ASP A 38 -7.81 1.67 3.65
CA ASP A 38 -8.18 2.55 4.77
C ASP A 38 -7.14 2.49 5.90
N SER A 39 -5.88 2.68 5.52
CA SER A 39 -4.78 2.56 6.45
C SER A 39 -4.66 3.79 7.35
N LEU A 40 -4.20 3.60 8.59
CA LEU A 40 -4.19 4.67 9.61
C LEU A 40 -3.37 5.88 9.18
N ASN A 41 -2.20 5.64 8.56
CA ASN A 41 -1.27 6.68 8.14
C ASN A 41 -1.33 6.97 6.64
N GLY A 42 -2.12 6.22 5.88
CA GLY A 42 -2.20 6.30 4.42
C GLY A 42 -1.02 5.62 3.70
N THR A 43 -1.24 5.38 2.40
CA THR A 43 -0.22 4.91 1.46
C THR A 43 0.24 6.06 0.57
N PHE A 44 1.56 6.14 0.33
CA PHE A 44 2.16 7.18 -0.50
C PHE A 44 3.01 6.55 -1.61
N ILE A 45 2.95 7.13 -2.80
CA ILE A 45 3.84 6.78 -3.91
C ILE A 45 4.86 7.89 -4.10
N TYR A 46 6.10 7.52 -4.42
CA TYR A 46 7.12 8.46 -4.82
C TYR A 46 7.14 8.56 -6.35
N SER A 47 6.84 9.74 -6.88
CA SER A 47 6.83 10.02 -8.31
C SER A 47 7.13 11.50 -8.55
N GLU A 48 7.75 11.83 -9.68
CA GLU A 48 8.07 13.24 -10.03
C GLU A 48 8.77 13.99 -8.89
N GLU A 49 9.73 13.31 -8.25
CA GLU A 49 10.55 13.84 -7.13
C GLU A 49 9.79 14.19 -5.84
N LYS A 50 8.52 13.76 -5.69
CA LYS A 50 7.70 14.01 -4.49
C LYS A 50 6.93 12.78 -4.04
N TYR A 51 6.48 12.80 -2.77
CA TYR A 51 5.53 11.81 -2.25
C TYR A 51 4.11 12.30 -2.44
N GLU A 52 3.27 11.49 -3.05
CA GLU A 52 1.83 11.74 -3.20
C GLU A 52 1.03 10.72 -2.42
N ARG A 53 0.03 11.20 -1.66
CA ARG A 53 -0.89 10.30 -0.96
C ARG A 53 -1.86 9.70 -1.97
N ILE A 54 -2.00 8.39 -1.90
CA ILE A 54 -2.99 7.66 -2.68
C ILE A 54 -4.36 7.84 -2.02
N MET A 55 -5.29 8.47 -2.73
CA MET A 55 -6.65 8.75 -2.25
C MET A 55 -7.69 7.74 -2.79
N GLN A 56 -7.36 7.04 -3.88
CA GLN A 56 -8.17 6.05 -4.60
C GLN A 56 -7.25 4.99 -5.23
N GLU A 57 -7.77 4.05 -6.01
CA GLU A 57 -6.93 3.11 -6.78
C GLU A 57 -6.01 3.84 -7.77
N LEU A 58 -4.74 3.45 -7.77
CA LEU A 58 -3.71 3.99 -8.66
C LEU A 58 -3.11 2.86 -9.50
N GLU A 59 -3.11 3.02 -10.82
CA GLU A 59 -2.32 2.20 -11.73
C GLU A 59 -0.83 2.52 -11.52
N VAL A 60 -0.01 1.49 -11.31
CA VAL A 60 1.43 1.63 -11.09
C VAL A 60 2.18 1.09 -12.30
N LYS A 61 2.94 1.96 -12.96
CA LYS A 61 3.76 1.65 -14.15
C LYS A 61 5.21 1.36 -13.79
#